data_AF-C5C460-F1
#
_entry.id   AF-C5C460-F1
#
_cell.length_a   1.000
_cell.length_b   1.000
_cell.length_c   1.000
_cell.angle_alpha   90.00
_cell.angle_beta   90.00
_cell.angle_gamma   90.00
#
_symmetry.space_group_name_H-M   'P 1'
#
loop_
_entity.id
_entity.type
_entity.pdbx_description
1 polymer ?
#
loop_
_entity_poly.entity_id
_entity_poly.type
_entity_poly.pdbx_seq_one_letter_code
_entity_poly.pdbx_strand_id
1 'polypeptide(L)'
;MNIDRYVSSLRDSLEVSGRAGGGAAAEAAAHLADAVEPAVRLTVQQVLIDAAAEVNGQLGSDPVVEVRLRGTEPELVVVPGTATPPRGESLVASILDRVIPPPPAPPAPPRPPGSEDVPERDDDAVARISLRMPEWLKGRVDEAAAQAGISVNTWLVRVAQLALDAGDTPHTPSSRSGKRLTGWAR
;
A
#
# COMPACT_ATOMS: atom_id res chain seq x y z
N MET A 1 6.02 16.31 9.86
CA MET A 1 5.62 17.74 9.80
C MET A 1 4.89 18.08 11.08
N ASN A 2 5.26 19.16 11.76
CA ASN A 2 4.68 19.51 13.05
C ASN A 2 3.40 20.33 12.85
N ILE A 3 2.24 19.64 12.85
CA ILE A 3 0.92 20.29 12.73
C ILE A 3 0.59 21.13 13.97
N ASP A 4 1.10 20.75 15.14
CA ASP A 4 0.83 21.44 16.41
C ASP A 4 1.26 22.90 16.36
N ARG A 5 2.36 23.21 15.67
CA ARG A 5 2.81 24.58 15.43
C ARG A 5 1.76 25.42 14.68
N TYR A 6 1.15 24.86 13.64
CA TYR A 6 0.16 25.57 12.84
C TYR A 6 -1.16 25.72 13.57
N VAL A 7 -1.59 24.70 14.30
CA VAL A 7 -2.78 24.76 15.16
C VAL A 7 -2.58 25.80 16.27
N SER A 8 -1.43 25.81 16.94
CA SER A 8 -1.10 26.79 17.98
C SER A 8 -1.10 28.21 17.42
N SER A 9 -0.49 28.43 16.24
CA SER A 9 -0.52 29.73 15.58
C SER A 9 -1.94 30.20 15.23
N LEU A 10 -2.84 29.28 14.85
CA LEU A 10 -4.23 29.60 14.57
C LEU A 10 -4.99 29.99 15.84
N ARG A 11 -4.76 29.25 16.94
CA ARG A 11 -5.31 29.58 18.27
C ARG A 11 -4.89 30.97 18.73
N ASP A 12 -3.58 31.24 18.69
CA ASP A 12 -3.03 32.54 19.08
C ASP A 12 -3.66 33.68 18.26
N SER A 13 -3.85 33.46 16.96
CA SER A 13 -4.46 34.44 16.05
C SER A 13 -5.94 34.69 16.39
N LEU A 14 -6.69 33.65 16.74
CA LEU A 14 -8.09 33.75 17.17
C LEU A 14 -8.21 34.49 18.49
N GLU A 15 -7.35 34.19 19.47
CA GLU A 15 -7.35 34.90 20.76
C GLU A 15 -6.99 36.38 20.61
N VAL A 16 -5.98 36.71 19.80
CA VAL A 16 -5.61 38.09 19.50
C VAL A 16 -6.79 38.85 18.88
N SER A 17 -7.49 38.22 17.94
CA SER A 17 -8.68 38.80 17.30
C SER A 17 -9.84 38.96 18.28
N GLY A 18 -10.06 37.96 19.15
CA GLY A 18 -11.11 37.99 20.17
C GLY A 18 -10.91 39.13 21.18
N ARG A 19 -9.67 39.36 21.63
CA ARG A 19 -9.35 40.46 22.56
C ARG A 19 -9.67 41.84 21.98
N ALA A 20 -9.49 42.04 20.67
CA ALA A 20 -9.86 43.29 20.00
C ALA A 20 -11.38 43.55 20.01
N GLY A 21 -12.20 42.50 20.15
CA GLY A 21 -13.66 42.57 20.21
C GLY A 21 -14.25 42.70 21.63
N GLY A 22 -13.42 42.77 22.68
CA GLY A 22 -13.84 42.85 24.08
C GLY A 22 -14.00 41.49 24.77
N GLY A 23 -14.42 41.50 26.05
CA GLY A 23 -14.37 40.31 26.92
C GLY A 23 -15.19 39.12 26.44
N ALA A 24 -16.45 39.34 26.07
CA ALA A 24 -17.33 38.28 25.56
C ALA A 24 -16.81 37.67 24.23
N ALA A 25 -16.20 38.50 23.37
CA ALA A 25 -15.59 38.02 22.13
C ALA A 25 -14.31 37.21 22.39
N ALA A 26 -13.51 37.59 23.39
CA ALA A 26 -12.33 36.83 23.81
C ALA A 26 -12.70 35.45 24.37
N GLU A 27 -13.74 35.37 25.22
CA GLU A 27 -14.24 34.10 25.76
C GLU A 27 -14.77 33.18 24.64
N ALA A 28 -15.55 33.73 23.71
CA ALA A 28 -16.04 32.98 22.56
C ALA A 28 -14.90 32.48 21.65
N ALA A 29 -13.87 33.31 21.42
CA ALA A 29 -12.72 32.94 20.61
C ALA A 29 -11.92 31.80 21.24
N ALA A 30 -11.71 31.81 22.56
CA ALA A 30 -11.04 30.73 23.28
C ALA A 30 -11.81 29.40 23.18
N HIS A 31 -13.12 29.42 23.43
CA HIS A 31 -13.96 28.22 23.31
C HIS A 31 -13.98 27.65 21.89
N LEU A 32 -14.05 28.52 20.88
CA LEU A 32 -13.96 28.09 19.48
C LEU A 32 -12.60 27.49 19.16
N ALA A 33 -11.51 28.13 19.59
CA ALA A 33 -10.15 27.66 19.39
C ALA A 33 -9.92 26.24 19.97
N ASP A 34 -10.57 25.92 21.09
CA ASP A 34 -10.55 24.58 21.67
C ASP A 34 -11.43 23.59 20.91
N ALA A 35 -12.65 23.99 20.56
CA ALA A 35 -13.61 23.12 19.88
C ALA A 35 -13.17 22.74 18.46
N VAL A 36 -12.49 23.64 17.74
CA VAL A 36 -12.13 23.43 16.32
C VAL A 36 -10.80 22.72 16.12
N GLU A 37 -9.92 22.63 17.13
CA GLU A 37 -8.60 21.99 16.96
C GLU A 37 -8.69 20.59 16.32
N PRO A 38 -9.52 19.65 16.83
CA PRO A 38 -9.57 18.30 16.29
C PRO A 38 -10.02 18.29 14.82
N ALA A 39 -10.98 19.14 14.47
CA ALA A 39 -11.53 19.26 13.12
C ALA A 39 -10.52 19.87 12.14
N VAL A 40 -9.78 20.90 12.57
CA VAL A 40 -8.71 21.52 11.78
C VAL A 40 -7.59 20.51 11.52
N ARG A 41 -7.17 19.78 12.56
CA ARG A 41 -6.13 18.75 12.45
C ARG A 41 -6.51 17.65 11.46
N LEU A 42 -7.75 17.16 11.52
CA LEU A 42 -8.24 16.16 10.58
C LEU A 42 -8.29 16.71 9.15
N THR A 43 -8.79 17.94 8.98
CA THR A 43 -8.87 18.60 7.66
C THR A 43 -7.48 18.75 7.04
N VAL A 44 -6.48 19.18 7.80
CA VAL A 44 -5.10 19.31 7.30
C VAL A 44 -4.55 17.95 6.87
N GLN A 45 -4.81 16.88 7.62
CA GLN A 45 -4.38 15.54 7.23
C GLN A 45 -5.03 15.09 5.92
N GLN A 46 -6.33 15.35 5.73
CA GLN A 46 -7.01 15.03 4.48
C GLN A 46 -6.43 15.80 3.30
N VAL A 47 -6.18 17.11 3.47
CA VAL A 47 -5.54 17.95 2.46
C VAL A 47 -4.15 17.41 2.08
N LEU A 48 -3.36 16.92 3.04
CA LEU A 48 -2.05 16.33 2.76
C LEU A 48 -2.15 15.02 1.97
N ILE A 49 -3.17 14.19 2.25
CA ILE A 49 -3.44 12.95 1.51
C ILE A 49 -3.78 13.29 0.04
N ASP A 50 -4.68 14.26 -0.15
CA ASP A 50 -5.10 14.68 -1.49
C ASP A 50 -3.93 15.31 -2.27
N ALA A 51 -3.13 16.14 -1.59
CA ALA A 51 -1.93 16.74 -2.17
C ALA A 51 -0.88 15.68 -2.56
N ALA A 52 -0.70 14.63 -1.74
CA ALA A 52 0.19 13.54 -2.10
C ALA A 52 -0.30 12.77 -3.33
N ALA A 53 -1.62 12.53 -3.45
CA ALA A 53 -2.20 11.90 -4.62
C ALA A 53 -2.02 12.76 -5.89
N GLU A 54 -2.20 14.08 -5.79
CA GLU A 54 -1.95 15.01 -6.89
C GLU A 54 -0.49 14.98 -7.34
N VAL A 55 0.45 15.02 -6.39
CA VAL A 55 1.89 14.95 -6.68
C VAL A 55 2.25 13.61 -7.33
N ASN A 56 1.69 12.50 -6.86
CA ASN A 56 1.89 11.19 -7.48
C ASN A 56 1.37 11.12 -8.92
N GLY A 57 0.25 11.77 -9.21
CA GLY A 57 -0.26 11.91 -10.57
C GLY A 57 0.70 12.64 -11.52
N GLN A 58 1.53 13.56 -11.00
CA GLN A 58 2.53 14.29 -11.77
C GLN A 58 3.87 13.54 -11.89
N LEU A 59 4.24 12.78 -10.86
CA LEU A 59 5.50 12.02 -10.82
C LEU A 59 5.44 10.70 -11.60
N GLY A 60 4.25 10.15 -11.85
CA GLY A 60 4.09 8.88 -12.54
C GLY A 60 4.28 7.69 -11.59
N SER A 61 5.08 6.68 -12.00
CA SER A 61 5.17 5.40 -11.27
C SER A 61 6.35 5.30 -10.30
N ASP A 62 7.36 6.16 -10.45
CA ASP A 62 8.57 6.18 -9.63
C ASP A 62 9.23 7.56 -9.73
N PRO A 63 9.43 8.31 -8.63
CA PRO A 63 9.15 7.96 -7.23
C PRO A 63 7.69 8.21 -6.79
N VAL A 64 7.28 7.57 -5.69
CA VAL A 64 5.95 7.73 -5.07
C VAL A 64 6.08 8.50 -3.76
N VAL A 65 5.20 9.48 -3.56
CA VAL A 65 5.07 10.26 -2.33
C VAL A 65 3.96 9.67 -1.47
N GLU A 66 4.29 9.31 -0.23
CA GLU A 66 3.35 8.80 0.75
C GLU A 66 3.25 9.74 1.96
N VAL A 67 2.09 9.73 2.62
CA VAL A 67 1.90 10.37 3.93
C VAL A 67 1.83 9.28 5.00
N ARG A 68 2.83 9.21 5.87
CA ARG A 68 2.89 8.27 7.00
C ARG A 68 2.51 8.99 8.28
N LEU A 69 1.69 8.36 9.12
CA LEU A 69 1.33 8.91 10.42
C LEU A 69 2.22 8.30 11.51
N ARG A 70 2.87 9.14 12.31
CA ARG A 70 3.51 8.75 13.57
C ARG A 70 2.70 9.36 14.72
N GLY A 71 1.80 8.56 15.29
CA GLY A 71 0.78 9.09 16.20
C GLY A 71 -0.13 10.07 15.43
N THR A 72 -0.14 11.33 15.86
CA THR A 72 -0.92 12.42 15.24
C THR A 72 -0.09 13.30 14.29
N GLU A 73 1.19 13.00 14.11
CA GLU A 73 2.08 13.77 13.25
C GLU A 73 2.21 13.11 11.86
N PRO A 74 1.82 13.79 10.77
CA PRO A 74 2.05 13.30 9.42
C PRO A 74 3.47 13.57 8.95
N GLU A 75 4.03 12.60 8.25
CA GLU A 75 5.35 12.60 7.64
C GLU A 75 5.21 12.31 6.14
N LEU A 76 5.63 13.24 5.31
CA LEU A 76 5.73 13.03 3.86
C LEU A 76 7.02 12.29 3.56
N VAL A 77 6.91 11.11 2.94
CA VAL A 77 8.04 10.26 2.60
C VAL A 77 8.02 9.99 1.11
N VAL A 78 9.17 10.17 0.47
CA VAL A 78 9.36 9.77 -0.93
C VAL A 78 9.93 8.36 -0.92
N VAL A 79 9.16 7.42 -1.47
CA VAL A 79 9.55 6.03 -1.62
C VAL A 79 9.93 5.83 -3.09
N PRO A 80 11.09 5.22 -3.41
CA PRO A 80 11.37 4.81 -4.77
C PRO A 80 10.24 3.87 -5.23
N GLY A 81 9.63 4.20 -6.36
CA GLY A 81 8.63 3.35 -6.97
C GLY A 81 9.30 2.05 -7.39
N THR A 82 8.74 0.90 -7.02
CA THR A 82 9.11 -0.34 -7.68
C THR A 82 8.68 -0.18 -9.13
N ALA A 83 9.63 -0.03 -10.05
CA ALA A 83 9.35 -0.03 -11.48
C ALA A 83 8.43 -1.21 -11.79
N THR A 84 7.15 -0.93 -12.04
CA THR A 84 6.26 -1.91 -12.66
C THR A 84 6.85 -2.09 -14.06
N PRO A 85 7.36 -3.28 -14.45
CA PRO A 85 7.82 -3.45 -15.82
C PRO A 85 6.66 -3.07 -16.75
N PRO A 86 6.93 -2.38 -17.87
CA PRO A 86 5.88 -1.89 -18.76
C PRO A 86 4.94 -3.03 -19.13
N ARG A 87 3.66 -2.82 -18.83
CA ARG A 87 2.57 -3.73 -19.18
C ARG A 87 2.36 -3.64 -20.69
N GLY A 88 2.60 -4.75 -21.39
CA GLY A 88 2.52 -4.86 -22.85
C GLY A 88 3.84 -4.39 -23.47
N GLU A 89 4.65 -5.21 -24.13
CA GLU A 89 4.41 -6.38 -24.97
C GLU A 89 5.62 -7.32 -24.77
N SER A 90 5.51 -8.59 -25.14
CA SER A 90 6.62 -9.57 -25.08
C SER A 90 6.85 -10.31 -23.74
N LEU A 91 5.77 -10.83 -23.15
CA LEU A 91 5.84 -12.07 -22.33
C LEU A 91 5.01 -13.21 -22.94
N VAL A 92 4.09 -12.89 -23.85
CA VAL A 92 3.29 -13.88 -24.60
C VAL A 92 4.13 -14.69 -25.59
N ALA A 93 5.26 -14.16 -26.08
CA ALA A 93 6.13 -14.84 -27.02
C ALA A 93 7.04 -15.89 -26.36
N SER A 94 7.35 -15.73 -25.06
CA SER A 94 8.30 -16.62 -24.37
C SER A 94 7.62 -17.80 -23.65
N ILE A 95 6.29 -17.75 -23.47
CA ILE A 95 5.55 -18.75 -22.67
C ILE A 95 4.93 -19.87 -23.52
N LEU A 96 4.82 -19.70 -24.84
CA LEU A 96 4.21 -20.72 -25.72
C LEU A 96 5.05 -22.01 -25.89
N ASP A 97 6.26 -22.08 -25.32
CA ASP A 97 7.16 -23.24 -25.47
C ASP A 97 7.24 -24.17 -24.25
N ARG A 98 6.35 -24.05 -23.25
CA ARG A 98 6.40 -24.93 -22.06
C ARG A 98 5.23 -25.93 -22.03
N VAL A 99 5.51 -27.08 -22.65
CA VAL A 99 4.96 -28.43 -22.41
C VAL A 99 3.70 -28.46 -21.55
N ILE A 100 2.55 -28.65 -22.21
CA ILE A 100 1.30 -29.06 -21.58
C ILE A 100 1.45 -30.55 -21.22
N PRO A 101 1.55 -30.97 -19.94
CA PRO A 101 1.37 -32.38 -19.60
C PRO A 101 -0.08 -32.78 -19.90
N PRO A 102 -0.32 -33.98 -20.46
CA PRO A 102 -1.67 -34.44 -20.74
C PRO A 102 -2.49 -34.52 -19.43
N PRO A 103 -3.81 -34.21 -19.48
CA PRO A 103 -4.66 -34.22 -18.30
C PRO A 103 -4.68 -35.62 -17.64
N PRO A 104 -4.64 -35.72 -16.29
CA PRO A 104 -4.75 -37.00 -15.61
C PRO A 104 -6.14 -37.60 -15.86
N ALA A 105 -6.17 -38.90 -16.19
CA ALA A 105 -7.40 -39.65 -16.39
C ALA A 105 -8.24 -39.71 -15.10
N PRO A 106 -9.58 -39.72 -15.19
CA PRO A 106 -10.46 -39.75 -14.02
C PRO A 106 -10.19 -40.98 -13.13
N PRO A 107 -10.29 -40.85 -11.79
CA PRO A 107 -9.94 -41.91 -10.85
C PRO A 107 -10.88 -43.11 -10.97
N ALA A 108 -10.29 -44.31 -11.05
CA ALA A 108 -10.99 -45.59 -11.01
C ALA A 108 -11.53 -45.91 -9.59
N PRO A 109 -12.63 -46.68 -9.47
CA PRO A 109 -13.28 -46.99 -8.19
C PRO A 109 -12.35 -47.72 -7.19
N PRO A 110 -12.61 -47.57 -5.86
CA PRO A 110 -11.68 -47.99 -4.81
C PRO A 110 -11.48 -49.51 -4.75
N ARG A 111 -10.20 -49.93 -4.60
CA ARG A 111 -9.79 -51.33 -4.34
C ARG A 111 -9.78 -51.59 -2.81
N PRO A 112 -10.02 -52.83 -2.33
CA PRO A 112 -10.25 -53.16 -0.92
C PRO A 112 -8.94 -53.14 -0.09
N PRO A 113 -9.04 -53.11 1.25
CA PRO A 113 -7.92 -52.76 2.12
C PRO A 113 -6.99 -53.95 2.32
N GLY A 114 -5.69 -53.75 2.11
CA GLY A 114 -4.67 -54.74 2.45
C GLY A 114 -3.41 -54.62 1.60
N SER A 115 -2.57 -53.65 1.93
CA SER A 115 -1.11 -53.71 1.73
C SER A 115 -0.50 -52.52 2.46
N GLU A 116 0.05 -52.77 3.64
CA GLU A 116 1.04 -51.89 4.28
C GLU A 116 2.34 -51.96 3.47
N ASP A 117 2.92 -50.81 3.12
CA ASP A 117 4.35 -50.62 2.89
C ASP A 117 4.69 -49.10 2.92
N VAL A 118 5.83 -48.79 3.53
CA VAL A 118 6.34 -47.51 4.09
C VAL A 118 7.06 -46.64 3.01
N PRO A 119 7.59 -45.40 3.25
CA PRO A 119 7.07 -44.13 3.76
C PRO A 119 7.08 -43.01 2.67
N GLU A 120 6.16 -42.05 2.68
CA GLU A 120 6.34 -40.80 1.93
C GLU A 120 6.42 -39.63 2.92
N ARG A 121 7.52 -38.88 2.86
CA ARG A 121 7.57 -37.53 3.39
C ARG A 121 6.41 -36.77 2.76
N ASP A 122 5.57 -36.21 3.63
CA ASP A 122 4.37 -35.46 3.28
C ASP A 122 4.77 -34.08 2.67
N ASP A 123 5.50 -34.10 1.55
CA ASP A 123 5.84 -32.91 0.75
C ASP A 123 4.59 -32.35 0.02
N ASP A 124 3.45 -33.05 0.11
CA ASP A 124 2.14 -32.68 -0.42
C ASP A 124 1.17 -32.14 0.65
N ALA A 125 1.66 -31.81 1.86
CA ALA A 125 0.83 -31.27 2.94
C ALA A 125 0.34 -29.84 2.63
N VAL A 126 -0.73 -29.71 1.84
CA VAL A 126 -1.39 -28.43 1.54
C VAL A 126 -2.12 -27.91 2.78
N ALA A 127 -1.69 -26.77 3.31
CA ALA A 127 -2.37 -26.09 4.41
C ALA A 127 -3.70 -25.46 3.95
N ARG A 128 -4.82 -25.81 4.60
CA ARG A 128 -6.14 -25.23 4.32
C ARG A 128 -6.35 -23.92 5.07
N ILE A 129 -6.69 -22.85 4.35
CA ILE A 129 -6.92 -21.51 4.91
C ILE A 129 -8.36 -21.04 4.62
N SER A 130 -9.01 -20.39 5.59
CA SER A 130 -10.29 -19.69 5.39
C SER A 130 -10.07 -18.18 5.43
N LEU A 131 -10.33 -17.50 4.31
CA LEU A 131 -10.11 -16.07 4.14
C LEU A 131 -11.46 -15.33 4.12
N ARG A 132 -11.58 -14.26 4.91
CA ARG A 132 -12.70 -13.32 4.85
C ARG A 132 -12.22 -12.03 4.21
N MET A 133 -12.90 -11.59 3.15
CA MET A 133 -12.57 -10.35 2.46
C MET A 133 -13.84 -9.57 2.10
N PRO A 134 -13.75 -8.24 1.95
CA PRO A 134 -14.85 -7.43 1.44
C PRO A 134 -15.27 -7.86 0.03
N GLU A 135 -16.55 -7.72 -0.29
CA GLU A 135 -17.13 -8.19 -1.57
C GLU A 135 -16.46 -7.57 -2.79
N TRP A 136 -16.12 -6.28 -2.72
CA TRP A 136 -15.42 -5.59 -3.81
C TRP A 136 -14.05 -6.20 -4.11
N LEU A 137 -13.35 -6.68 -3.09
CA LEU A 137 -12.01 -7.28 -3.25
C LEU A 137 -12.13 -8.68 -3.85
N LYS A 138 -13.12 -9.46 -3.39
CA LYS A 138 -13.46 -10.75 -3.99
C LYS A 138 -13.75 -10.60 -5.49
N GLY A 139 -14.57 -9.62 -5.88
CA GLY A 139 -14.89 -9.39 -7.29
C GLY A 139 -13.66 -9.10 -8.16
N ARG A 140 -12.74 -8.27 -7.66
CA ARG A 140 -11.47 -7.98 -8.36
C ARG A 140 -10.56 -9.20 -8.48
N VAL A 141 -10.53 -10.05 -7.45
CA VAL A 141 -9.75 -11.31 -7.47
C VAL A 141 -10.35 -12.29 -8.48
N ASP A 142 -11.67 -12.46 -8.49
CA ASP A 142 -12.37 -13.33 -9.43
C ASP A 142 -12.13 -12.87 -10.89
N GLU A 143 -12.23 -11.56 -11.15
CA GLU A 143 -11.95 -10.98 -12.46
C GLU A 143 -10.50 -11.19 -12.89
N ALA A 144 -9.53 -10.94 -12.01
CA ALA A 144 -8.12 -11.12 -12.31
C ALA A 144 -7.76 -12.60 -12.57
N ALA A 145 -8.38 -13.52 -11.84
CA ALA A 145 -8.25 -14.96 -12.07
C ALA A 145 -8.86 -15.38 -13.41
N ALA A 146 -10.04 -14.85 -13.74
CA ALA A 146 -10.72 -15.11 -15.02
C ALA A 146 -9.93 -14.57 -16.23
N GLN A 147 -9.39 -13.34 -16.13
CA GLN A 147 -8.51 -12.77 -17.16
C GLN A 147 -7.23 -13.59 -17.37
N ALA A 148 -6.72 -14.23 -16.31
CA ALA A 148 -5.57 -15.10 -16.36
C ALA A 148 -5.90 -16.57 -16.74
N GLY A 149 -7.19 -16.91 -16.90
CA GLY A 149 -7.64 -18.26 -17.24
C GLY A 149 -7.33 -19.33 -16.18
N ILE A 150 -7.13 -18.92 -14.92
CA ILE A 150 -6.75 -19.81 -13.81
C ILE A 150 -7.76 -19.73 -12.67
N SER A 151 -7.73 -20.72 -11.77
CA SER A 151 -8.56 -20.69 -10.57
C SER A 151 -8.14 -19.55 -9.63
N VAL A 152 -9.10 -19.03 -8.86
CA VAL A 152 -8.84 -18.02 -7.83
C VAL A 152 -7.79 -18.50 -6.81
N ASN A 153 -7.82 -19.78 -6.42
CA ASN A 153 -6.82 -20.33 -5.52
C ASN A 153 -5.42 -20.29 -6.12
N THR A 154 -5.27 -20.72 -7.37
CA THR A 154 -3.98 -20.66 -8.10
C THR A 154 -3.50 -19.23 -8.26
N TRP A 155 -4.40 -18.31 -8.57
CA TRP A 155 -4.09 -16.89 -8.69
C TRP A 155 -3.60 -16.31 -7.36
N LEU A 156 -4.30 -16.59 -6.25
CA LEU A 156 -3.94 -16.12 -4.91
C LEU A 156 -2.60 -16.70 -4.43
N VAL A 157 -2.34 -17.98 -4.66
CA VAL A 157 -1.05 -18.62 -4.34
C VAL A 157 0.09 -17.95 -5.10
N ARG A 158 -0.12 -17.65 -6.39
CA ARG A 158 0.88 -16.97 -7.23
C ARG A 158 1.16 -15.55 -6.73
N VAL A 159 0.13 -14.81 -6.35
CA VAL A 159 0.26 -13.46 -5.78
C VAL A 159 1.03 -13.51 -4.45
N ALA A 160 0.75 -14.50 -3.60
CA ALA A 160 1.47 -14.68 -2.34
C ALA A 160 2.96 -14.97 -2.56
N GLN A 161 3.30 -15.84 -3.53
CA GLN A 161 4.69 -16.13 -3.90
C GLN A 161 5.42 -14.88 -4.40
N LEU A 162 4.81 -14.12 -5.31
CA LEU A 162 5.39 -12.87 -5.83
C LEU A 162 5.61 -11.83 -4.72
N ALA A 163 4.70 -11.73 -3.75
CA ALA A 163 4.84 -10.81 -2.62
C ALA A 163 5.98 -11.22 -1.67
N LEU A 164 6.24 -12.52 -1.51
CA LEU A 164 7.34 -13.05 -0.69
C LEU A 164 8.68 -12.89 -1.42
N ASP A 165 8.74 -13.21 -2.71
CA ASP A 165 9.94 -13.07 -3.55
C ASP A 165 10.41 -11.60 -3.61
N ALA A 166 9.48 -10.64 -3.60
CA ALA A 166 9.80 -9.22 -3.55
C ALA A 166 10.44 -8.80 -2.21
N GLY A 167 10.11 -9.47 -1.11
CA GLY A 167 10.64 -9.17 0.23
C GLY A 167 12.06 -9.69 0.48
N ASP A 168 12.50 -10.72 -0.27
CA ASP A 168 13.78 -11.41 -0.05
C ASP A 168 14.97 -10.78 -0.79
N THR A 169 14.78 -9.67 -1.52
CA THR A 169 15.89 -8.99 -2.21
C THR A 169 16.75 -8.18 -1.23
N PRO A 170 18.04 -8.53 -1.03
CA PRO A 170 18.92 -7.78 -0.15
C PRO A 170 19.13 -6.37 -0.69
N HIS A 171 18.69 -5.37 0.07
CA HIS A 171 18.90 -3.97 -0.26
C HIS A 171 20.39 -3.62 -0.12
N THR A 172 21.14 -3.67 -1.21
CA THR A 172 22.52 -3.17 -1.24
C THR A 172 22.50 -1.63 -1.22
N PRO A 173 23.03 -0.96 -0.17
CA PRO A 173 23.03 0.49 -0.10
C PRO A 173 24.10 1.04 -1.06
N SER A 174 23.70 1.51 -2.24
CA SER A 174 24.63 2.22 -3.12
C SER A 174 24.86 3.64 -2.57
N SER A 175 26.04 3.85 -1.98
CA SER A 175 26.54 5.18 -1.64
C SER A 175 26.69 6.03 -2.91
N ARG A 176 25.89 7.09 -3.06
CA ARG A 176 26.15 8.14 -4.04
C ARG A 176 26.30 9.49 -3.37
N SER A 177 27.57 9.79 -3.13
CA SER A 177 28.26 11.01 -3.57
C SER A 177 27.42 12.31 -3.48
N GLY A 178 27.61 13.00 -2.36
CA GLY A 178 27.09 14.34 -2.15
C GLY A 178 27.66 15.32 -3.17
N LYS A 179 26.79 15.84 -4.04
CA LYS A 179 27.09 17.00 -4.87
C LYS A 179 26.38 18.20 -4.26
N ARG A 180 27.11 18.93 -3.39
CA ARG A 180 26.72 20.25 -2.87
C ARG A 180 26.72 21.22 -4.05
N LEU A 181 25.56 21.77 -4.40
CA LEU A 181 25.49 23.02 -5.17
C LEU A 181 25.35 24.19 -4.19
N THR A 182 26.38 25.03 -4.14
CA THR A 182 26.30 26.41 -3.63
C THR A 182 26.35 27.35 -4.83
N GLY A 183 25.39 28.27 -4.94
CA GLY A 183 25.38 29.31 -5.97
C GLY A 183 24.42 30.44 -5.61
N TRP A 184 24.96 31.64 -5.45
CA TRP A 184 24.30 32.90 -5.11
C TRP A 184 23.83 33.68 -6.35
N ALA A 185 22.85 34.59 -6.15
CA ALA A 185 22.63 35.91 -6.78
C ALA A 185 21.11 36.16 -6.92
N ARG A 186 20.52 37.33 -6.65
CA ARG A 186 20.99 38.65 -6.25
C ARG A 186 19.85 39.32 -5.47
#